data_AF-A0A0B2QLT2-F1
#
_entry.id   AF-A0A0B2QLT2-F1
#
_cell.length_a   1.000
_cell.length_b   1.000
_cell.length_c   1.000
_cell.angle_alpha   90.00
_cell.angle_beta   90.00
_cell.angle_gamma   90.00
#
_symmetry.space_group_name_H-M   'P 1'
#
loop_
_entity.id
_entity.type
_entity.pdbx_description
1 polymer ?
#
loop_
_entity_poly.entity_id
_entity_poly.type
_entity_poly.pdbx_seq_one_letter_code
_entity_poly.pdbx_strand_id
1 'polypeptide(L)'
;LLKCREHELASIYAIIDLRKVCQVIVLYMHTDSMRSALVWIFTLNVCLQILFIPGGDSKPHPRFREKITEEYNPGFISIDCGASNDYLDEETSTFYKTDTDFIETGENFLTSSQFIQTNDPDLGRQLHTLRSFPEGNRNCYTLKPEYKQGEQKSYLIRAMFGYGNYDGKNHAPTFDLYLGVNYWINVNTATNSYIWTEIIHAPTTDTIQVCLVNIDTGTPFISSLELRPLSTSIYQIMSQSYLHLKGRFDVGGPVVNFYKRYKDDIYDRRWYWRDVKDWYKINTTIDVNKSGNDIYKVPAEVLKTAVQSFNRSYDLYYDYEIEWNVLLDKYSRYYVYFHFAEIQQLAPGLRRIINITLNDENILSEPITLEYMKPVTISNKNATQGFVRFSIRATAESDAPPILNAFEVYKLVTDLNSPTDIKDVDAIVNIKRYYGISRIDWQGDPCVPEIFRWSGLDCSYGINPRIISLNLSSSKLGGQIAASVSDLSELQSLDVSDNSLNGFVPESLSQLEYLRIL
;
A
#
# COMPACT_ATOMS: atom_id res chain seq x y z
N LEU A 1 -47.72 16.39 -18.05
CA LEU A 1 -47.41 15.78 -16.74
C LEU A 1 -46.48 14.61 -17.00
N LEU A 2 -45.26 14.47 -16.53
CA LEU A 2 -44.20 15.32 -15.98
C LEU A 2 -42.95 14.42 -16.05
N LYS A 3 -41.77 15.02 -16.29
CA LYS A 3 -40.44 14.40 -16.41
C LYS A 3 -40.17 13.21 -15.46
N CYS A 4 -39.52 12.15 -15.99
CA CYS A 4 -38.45 11.31 -15.40
C CYS A 4 -38.29 10.01 -16.22
N ARG A 5 -37.13 9.39 -16.44
CA ARG A 5 -35.72 9.79 -16.64
C ARG A 5 -35.08 8.52 -17.25
N GLU A 6 -34.40 8.62 -18.40
CA GLU A 6 -33.82 7.50 -19.18
C GLU A 6 -32.58 6.83 -18.52
N HIS A 7 -32.48 6.76 -17.19
CA HIS A 7 -31.24 6.34 -16.51
C HIS A 7 -31.27 4.96 -15.83
N GLU A 8 -32.36 4.19 -15.90
CA GLU A 8 -32.45 2.89 -15.20
C GLU A 8 -32.43 1.65 -16.09
N LEU A 9 -32.43 1.79 -17.42
CA LEU A 9 -32.36 0.64 -18.33
C LEU A 9 -30.92 0.22 -18.72
N ALA A 10 -29.91 1.06 -18.47
CA ALA A 10 -28.51 0.71 -18.74
C ALA A 10 -27.88 -0.22 -17.69
N SER A 11 -28.53 -0.43 -16.54
CA SER A 11 -27.96 -1.15 -15.40
C SER A 11 -28.33 -2.64 -15.33
N ILE A 12 -29.24 -3.12 -16.17
CA ILE A 12 -29.69 -4.52 -16.18
C ILE A 12 -28.95 -5.35 -17.27
N TYR A 13 -28.33 -4.71 -18.25
CA TYR A 13 -27.68 -5.40 -19.39
C TYR A 13 -26.27 -5.95 -19.12
N ALA A 14 -25.69 -5.76 -17.93
CA ALA A 14 -24.33 -6.19 -17.63
C ALA A 14 -24.21 -7.60 -17.01
N ILE A 15 -25.33 -8.28 -16.71
CA ILE A 15 -25.32 -9.57 -15.98
C ILE A 15 -25.45 -10.80 -16.92
N ILE A 16 -25.61 -10.61 -18.22
CA ILE A 16 -25.79 -11.75 -19.13
C ILE A 16 -24.73 -11.73 -20.24
N ASP A 17 -23.95 -12.81 -20.33
CA ASP A 17 -23.04 -13.09 -21.43
C ASP A 17 -23.79 -13.00 -22.78
N LEU A 18 -23.70 -11.84 -23.43
CA LEU A 18 -24.42 -11.51 -24.67
C LEU A 18 -24.11 -12.51 -25.79
N ARG A 19 -22.96 -13.21 -25.76
CA ARG A 19 -22.65 -14.27 -26.71
C ARG A 19 -23.50 -15.52 -26.47
N LYS A 20 -23.72 -15.91 -25.21
CA LYS A 20 -24.64 -17.00 -24.86
C LYS A 20 -26.09 -16.63 -25.13
N VAL A 21 -26.48 -15.37 -24.91
CA VAL A 21 -27.82 -14.87 -25.25
C VAL A 21 -28.06 -14.87 -26.75
N CYS A 22 -27.11 -14.38 -27.56
CA CYS A 22 -27.22 -14.48 -29.03
C CYS A 22 -27.25 -15.94 -29.51
N GLN A 23 -26.47 -16.86 -28.92
CA GLN A 23 -26.52 -18.29 -29.27
C GLN A 23 -27.89 -18.91 -28.96
N VAL A 24 -28.46 -18.60 -27.79
CA VAL A 24 -29.78 -19.11 -27.38
C VAL A 24 -30.89 -18.51 -28.24
N ILE A 25 -30.83 -17.22 -28.58
CA ILE A 25 -31.82 -16.56 -29.44
C ILE A 25 -31.78 -17.11 -30.88
N VAL A 26 -30.58 -17.38 -31.42
CA VAL A 26 -30.44 -18.02 -32.75
C VAL A 26 -30.99 -19.44 -32.76
N LEU A 27 -30.86 -20.20 -31.66
CA LEU A 27 -31.42 -21.54 -31.52
C LEU A 27 -32.95 -21.55 -31.30
N TYR A 28 -33.49 -20.58 -30.55
CA TYR A 28 -34.92 -20.51 -30.21
C TYR A 28 -35.80 -19.98 -31.36
N MET A 29 -35.21 -19.26 -32.32
CA MET A 29 -35.96 -18.62 -33.41
C MET A 29 -36.13 -19.48 -34.66
N HIS A 30 -35.68 -20.74 -34.64
CA HIS A 30 -35.85 -21.68 -35.75
C HIS A 30 -37.27 -22.29 -35.85
N THR A 31 -38.16 -21.98 -34.91
CA THR A 31 -39.43 -22.70 -34.72
C THR A 31 -40.71 -21.87 -34.84
N ASP A 32 -40.68 -20.58 -35.22
CA ASP A 32 -41.93 -19.81 -35.28
C ASP A 32 -42.11 -18.89 -36.50
N SER A 33 -43.36 -18.84 -36.96
CA SER A 33 -43.72 -18.43 -38.33
C SER A 33 -43.83 -16.92 -38.55
N MET A 34 -43.24 -16.46 -39.66
CA MET A 34 -43.72 -15.42 -40.59
C MET A 34 -44.29 -14.08 -40.07
N ARG A 35 -43.79 -13.53 -38.95
CA ARG A 35 -43.94 -12.08 -38.67
C ARG A 35 -42.69 -11.51 -38.02
N SER A 36 -41.66 -11.19 -38.82
CA SER A 36 -40.76 -10.04 -38.60
C SER A 36 -39.48 -10.09 -39.44
N ALA A 37 -39.56 -10.15 -40.77
CA ALA A 37 -38.36 -10.12 -41.63
C ALA A 37 -37.43 -8.89 -41.37
N LEU A 38 -38.00 -7.75 -40.96
CA LEU A 38 -37.25 -6.55 -40.59
C LEU A 38 -36.60 -6.63 -39.21
N VAL A 39 -37.25 -7.26 -38.22
CA VAL A 39 -36.63 -7.49 -36.90
C VAL A 39 -35.56 -8.55 -37.03
N TRP A 40 -35.78 -9.59 -37.85
CA TRP A 40 -34.80 -10.60 -38.25
C TRP A 40 -33.51 -9.98 -38.79
N ILE A 41 -33.59 -9.04 -39.74
CA ILE A 41 -32.40 -8.41 -40.31
C ILE A 41 -31.68 -7.51 -39.29
N PHE A 42 -32.42 -6.84 -38.42
CA PHE A 42 -31.85 -5.95 -37.41
C PHE A 42 -31.16 -6.73 -36.27
N THR A 43 -31.79 -7.78 -35.74
CA THR A 43 -31.20 -8.60 -34.67
C THR A 43 -30.04 -9.44 -35.18
N LEU A 44 -30.09 -9.95 -36.42
CA LEU A 44 -28.98 -10.69 -37.02
C LEU A 44 -27.79 -9.76 -37.30
N ASN A 45 -28.00 -8.53 -37.79
CA ASN A 45 -26.91 -7.56 -37.98
C ASN A 45 -26.24 -7.18 -36.66
N VAL A 46 -27.02 -6.96 -35.60
CA VAL A 46 -26.49 -6.62 -34.28
C VAL A 46 -25.71 -7.80 -33.68
N CYS A 47 -26.22 -9.03 -33.75
CA CYS A 47 -25.45 -10.20 -33.26
C CYS A 47 -24.22 -10.49 -34.16
N LEU A 48 -24.27 -10.30 -35.49
CA LEU A 48 -23.10 -10.43 -36.37
C LEU A 48 -22.04 -9.36 -36.08
N GLN A 49 -22.44 -8.11 -35.81
CA GLN A 49 -21.50 -7.07 -35.40
C GLN A 49 -20.82 -7.41 -34.07
N ILE A 50 -21.55 -7.98 -33.10
CA ILE A 50 -21.01 -8.37 -31.78
C ILE A 50 -20.11 -9.62 -31.87
N LEU A 51 -20.41 -10.57 -32.78
CA LEU A 51 -19.62 -11.79 -32.99
C LEU A 51 -18.32 -11.54 -33.77
N PHE A 52 -18.26 -10.46 -34.56
CA PHE A 52 -17.13 -10.15 -35.44
C PHE A 52 -16.35 -8.87 -35.07
N ILE A 53 -16.52 -8.30 -33.87
CA ILE A 53 -15.59 -7.25 -33.41
C ILE A 53 -14.21 -7.91 -33.21
N PRO A 54 -13.19 -7.60 -34.04
CA PRO A 54 -11.83 -8.02 -33.75
C PRO A 54 -11.41 -7.26 -32.50
N GLY A 55 -10.78 -7.96 -31.55
CA GLY A 55 -10.35 -7.40 -30.27
C GLY A 55 -9.75 -6.00 -30.42
N GLY A 56 -10.49 -5.01 -29.94
CA GLY A 56 -10.04 -3.63 -29.83
C GLY A 56 -9.75 -3.35 -28.36
N ASP A 57 -8.57 -2.81 -28.09
CA ASP A 57 -8.07 -2.31 -26.81
C ASP A 57 -8.91 -1.14 -26.25
N SER A 58 -10.19 -1.37 -25.95
CA SER A 58 -10.97 -0.40 -25.20
C SER A 58 -10.85 -0.71 -23.72
N LYS A 59 -9.91 -0.03 -23.05
CA LYS A 59 -9.79 0.01 -21.58
C LYS A 59 -11.16 0.38 -20.98
N PRO A 60 -11.70 -0.39 -20.01
CA PRO A 60 -12.96 -0.03 -19.35
C PRO A 60 -12.84 1.35 -18.69
N HIS A 61 -13.94 2.11 -18.71
CA HIS A 61 -14.01 3.48 -18.19
C HIS A 61 -13.58 3.55 -16.69
N PRO A 62 -12.83 4.57 -16.23
CA PRO A 62 -12.30 4.65 -14.86
C PRO A 62 -13.33 4.39 -13.74
N ARG A 63 -14.51 5.03 -13.81
CA ARG A 63 -15.63 4.78 -12.87
C ARG A 63 -16.12 3.33 -12.79
N PHE A 64 -15.97 2.57 -13.86
CA PHE A 64 -16.35 1.15 -13.87
C PHE A 64 -15.28 0.31 -13.17
N ARG A 65 -13.99 0.66 -13.35
CA ARG A 65 -12.85 0.03 -12.64
C ARG A 65 -12.89 0.28 -11.13
N GLU A 66 -13.24 1.51 -10.72
CA GLU A 66 -13.46 1.87 -9.31
C GLU A 66 -14.55 1.01 -8.69
N LYS A 67 -15.70 0.89 -9.37
CA LYS A 67 -16.84 0.10 -8.89
C LYS A 67 -16.52 -1.39 -8.72
N ILE A 68 -15.72 -1.98 -9.60
CA ILE A 68 -15.23 -3.37 -9.47
C ILE A 68 -14.31 -3.49 -8.25
N THR A 69 -13.38 -2.54 -8.06
CA THR A 69 -12.47 -2.60 -6.91
C THR A 69 -13.23 -2.48 -5.59
N GLU A 70 -14.23 -1.60 -5.51
CA GLU A 70 -15.11 -1.47 -4.34
C GLU A 70 -15.93 -2.74 -4.06
N GLU A 71 -16.26 -3.53 -5.08
CA GLU A 71 -17.02 -4.77 -4.93
C GLU A 71 -16.17 -5.91 -4.33
N TYR A 72 -14.90 -6.02 -4.73
CA TYR A 72 -14.01 -7.09 -4.28
C TYR A 72 -13.16 -6.71 -3.05
N ASN A 73 -12.60 -5.51 -3.02
CA ASN A 73 -11.66 -5.06 -1.99
C ASN A 73 -11.92 -3.58 -1.61
N PRO A 74 -12.96 -3.28 -0.82
CA PRO A 74 -13.34 -1.91 -0.48
C PRO A 74 -12.17 -1.09 0.09
N GLY A 75 -11.84 0.02 -0.58
CA GLY A 75 -10.79 0.95 -0.15
C GLY A 75 -9.35 0.48 -0.39
N PHE A 76 -9.13 -0.67 -1.04
CA PHE A 76 -7.78 -1.11 -1.41
C PHE A 76 -7.30 -0.34 -2.64
N ILE A 77 -6.00 -0.06 -2.67
CA ILE A 77 -5.29 0.30 -3.90
C ILE A 77 -4.25 -0.79 -4.11
N SER A 78 -4.38 -1.56 -5.19
CA SER A 78 -3.44 -2.62 -5.55
C SER A 78 -2.95 -2.38 -6.96
N ILE A 79 -1.66 -2.11 -7.11
CA ILE A 79 -1.04 -1.72 -8.37
C ILE A 79 -0.04 -2.80 -8.74
N ASP A 80 -0.22 -3.37 -9.93
CA ASP A 80 0.79 -4.19 -10.61
C ASP A 80 1.57 -3.27 -11.56
N CYS A 81 2.83 -3.02 -11.22
CA CYS A 81 3.66 -2.05 -11.91
C CYS A 81 4.23 -2.69 -13.19
N GLY A 82 4.00 -2.04 -14.32
CA GLY A 82 4.38 -2.56 -15.64
C GLY A 82 3.34 -3.47 -16.30
N ALA A 83 2.26 -3.85 -15.61
CA ALA A 83 1.18 -4.65 -16.19
C ALA A 83 0.46 -3.91 -17.34
N SER A 84 0.03 -4.67 -18.35
CA SER A 84 -0.70 -4.11 -19.50
C SER A 84 -2.20 -3.98 -19.26
N ASN A 85 -2.77 -4.81 -18.38
CA ASN A 85 -4.21 -4.89 -18.13
C ASN A 85 -4.50 -5.06 -16.64
N ASP A 86 -5.62 -4.50 -16.20
CA ASP A 86 -6.18 -4.75 -14.87
C ASP A 86 -6.66 -6.22 -14.77
N TYR A 87 -6.64 -6.80 -13.59
CA TYR A 87 -7.07 -8.17 -13.38
C TYR A 87 -7.54 -8.47 -11.96
N LEU A 88 -8.42 -9.45 -11.81
CA LEU A 88 -8.65 -10.12 -10.53
C LEU A 88 -7.61 -11.22 -10.36
N ASP A 89 -6.91 -11.17 -9.23
CA ASP A 89 -6.08 -12.27 -8.77
C ASP A 89 -6.97 -13.25 -8.00
N GLU A 90 -7.29 -14.37 -8.63
CA GLU A 90 -8.19 -15.39 -8.06
C GLU A 90 -7.58 -16.05 -6.81
N GLU A 91 -6.25 -16.11 -6.69
CA GLU A 91 -5.57 -16.74 -5.56
C GLU A 91 -5.67 -15.87 -4.31
N THR A 92 -5.40 -14.57 -4.46
CA THR A 92 -5.45 -13.61 -3.35
C THR A 92 -6.81 -12.93 -3.18
N SER A 93 -7.76 -13.19 -4.10
CA SER A 93 -9.03 -12.44 -4.25
C SER A 93 -8.82 -10.93 -4.23
N THR A 94 -7.76 -10.46 -4.88
CA THR A 94 -7.40 -9.04 -4.92
C THR A 94 -7.44 -8.52 -6.36
N PHE A 95 -8.14 -7.42 -6.58
CA PHE A 95 -8.17 -6.77 -7.88
C PHE A 95 -6.98 -5.83 -8.04
N TYR A 96 -6.12 -6.08 -9.03
CA TYR A 96 -4.95 -5.28 -9.38
C TYR A 96 -5.23 -4.38 -10.59
N LYS A 97 -4.80 -3.13 -10.48
CA LYS A 97 -4.82 -2.15 -11.57
C LYS A 97 -3.43 -1.98 -12.17
N THR A 98 -3.39 -1.57 -13.43
CA THR A 98 -2.14 -1.03 -14.02
C THR A 98 -1.74 0.26 -13.31
N ASP A 99 -0.44 0.57 -13.35
CA ASP A 99 0.13 1.78 -12.73
C ASP A 99 -0.11 3.09 -13.48
N THR A 100 -0.67 3.07 -14.70
CA THR A 100 -0.73 4.24 -15.60
C THR A 100 -1.40 5.48 -15.01
N ASP A 101 -2.34 5.30 -14.08
CA ASP A 101 -3.09 6.42 -13.47
C ASP A 101 -2.39 6.97 -12.20
N PHE A 102 -1.28 6.36 -11.79
CA PHE A 102 -0.59 6.65 -10.53
C PHE A 102 0.81 7.22 -10.72
N ILE A 103 1.40 7.12 -11.91
CA ILE A 103 2.77 7.52 -12.22
C ILE A 103 2.86 8.24 -13.57
N GLU A 104 3.75 9.23 -13.71
CA GLU A 104 3.88 10.04 -14.92
C GLU A 104 4.91 9.49 -15.92
N THR A 105 5.91 8.73 -15.45
CA THR A 105 7.12 8.36 -16.20
C THR A 105 7.44 6.86 -16.12
N GLY A 106 8.52 6.45 -16.79
CA GLY A 106 9.06 5.10 -16.72
C GLY A 106 8.58 4.17 -17.83
N GLU A 107 9.21 3.00 -17.88
CA GLU A 107 9.07 2.01 -18.93
C GLU A 107 8.68 0.64 -18.34
N ASN A 108 7.83 -0.10 -19.05
CA ASN A 108 7.35 -1.40 -18.59
C ASN A 108 8.25 -2.52 -19.08
N PHE A 109 8.61 -3.45 -18.20
CA PHE A 109 9.38 -4.63 -18.54
C PHE A 109 8.78 -5.91 -17.97
N LEU A 110 9.08 -7.02 -18.64
CA LEU A 110 8.84 -8.36 -18.13
C LEU A 110 10.06 -8.83 -17.35
N THR A 111 9.82 -9.50 -16.22
CA THR A 111 10.86 -10.22 -15.51
C THR A 111 11.07 -11.60 -16.13
N SER A 112 12.26 -12.16 -15.95
CA SER A 112 12.54 -13.52 -16.40
C SER A 112 12.25 -14.53 -15.29
N SER A 113 11.40 -15.52 -15.60
CA SER A 113 11.07 -16.65 -14.73
C SER A 113 12.27 -17.57 -14.43
N GLN A 114 13.39 -17.38 -15.13
CA GLN A 114 14.65 -18.05 -14.81
C GLN A 114 15.31 -17.49 -13.55
N PHE A 115 15.04 -16.22 -13.24
CA PHE A 115 15.65 -15.51 -12.11
C PHE A 115 14.66 -15.33 -10.96
N ILE A 116 13.40 -15.03 -11.25
CA ILE A 116 12.37 -14.83 -10.23
C ILE A 116 11.34 -15.93 -10.30
N GLN A 117 11.02 -16.51 -9.14
CA GLN A 117 9.93 -17.46 -9.02
C GLN A 117 8.59 -16.71 -9.10
N THR A 118 7.97 -16.77 -10.28
CA THR A 118 6.68 -16.13 -10.56
C THR A 118 5.49 -17.09 -10.39
N ASN A 119 5.74 -18.32 -9.96
CA ASN A 119 4.71 -19.35 -9.78
C ASN A 119 4.21 -19.45 -8.33
N ASP A 120 4.67 -18.56 -7.45
CA ASP A 120 4.15 -18.45 -6.09
C ASP A 120 2.67 -18.00 -6.14
N PRO A 121 1.71 -18.75 -5.57
CA PRO A 121 0.29 -18.41 -5.67
C PRO A 121 -0.07 -17.06 -5.08
N ASP A 122 0.67 -16.60 -4.06
CA ASP A 122 0.33 -15.39 -3.30
C ASP A 122 1.05 -14.14 -3.84
N LEU A 123 2.19 -14.31 -4.52
CA LEU A 123 3.11 -13.23 -4.92
C LEU A 123 3.62 -13.28 -6.35
N GLY A 124 3.54 -14.45 -6.98
CA GLY A 124 4.26 -14.73 -8.21
C GLY A 124 3.77 -13.88 -9.37
N ARG A 125 2.47 -13.56 -9.39
CA ARG A 125 1.86 -12.82 -10.48
C ARG A 125 2.35 -11.38 -10.57
N GLN A 126 2.39 -10.67 -9.44
CA GLN A 126 2.82 -9.27 -9.36
C GLN A 126 4.33 -9.10 -9.61
N LEU A 127 5.10 -10.20 -9.61
CA LEU A 127 6.52 -10.21 -9.89
C LEU A 127 6.84 -10.49 -11.37
N HIS A 128 5.85 -10.76 -12.23
CA HIS A 128 6.05 -10.97 -13.67
C HIS A 128 6.42 -9.69 -14.43
N THR A 129 5.98 -8.55 -13.89
CA THR A 129 6.16 -7.23 -14.49
C THR A 129 6.86 -6.30 -13.51
N LEU A 130 7.51 -5.30 -14.08
CA LEU A 130 7.98 -4.14 -13.33
C LEU A 130 7.89 -2.89 -14.20
N ARG A 131 7.84 -1.74 -13.53
CA ARG A 131 8.14 -0.45 -14.14
C ARG A 131 9.55 -0.01 -13.75
N SER A 132 10.33 0.40 -14.73
CA SER A 132 11.69 0.91 -14.61
C SER A 132 11.75 2.40 -14.88
N PHE A 133 12.66 3.12 -14.22
CA PHE A 133 12.78 4.58 -14.29
C PHE A 133 14.18 5.02 -14.74
N PRO A 134 14.52 4.91 -16.03
CA PRO A 134 15.84 5.26 -16.55
C PRO A 134 16.13 6.76 -16.56
N GLU A 135 15.08 7.59 -16.51
CA GLU A 135 15.17 9.04 -16.57
C GLU A 135 14.76 9.68 -15.24
N GLY A 136 15.41 10.81 -14.91
CA GLY A 136 15.16 11.57 -13.68
C GLY A 136 15.76 10.93 -12.43
N ASN A 137 15.97 11.75 -11.40
CA ASN A 137 16.55 11.30 -10.12
C ASN A 137 15.49 10.88 -9.10
N ARG A 138 14.23 11.29 -9.29
CA ARG A 138 13.10 11.01 -8.39
C ARG A 138 11.85 10.76 -9.22
N ASN A 139 11.22 9.61 -9.01
CA ASN A 139 9.99 9.22 -9.70
C ASN A 139 8.94 8.79 -8.67
N CYS A 140 7.75 9.39 -8.70
CA CYS A 140 6.80 9.32 -7.57
C CYS A 140 5.42 8.81 -7.99
N TYR A 141 5.00 7.71 -7.35
CA TYR A 141 3.61 7.28 -7.38
C TYR A 141 2.76 8.19 -6.49
N THR A 142 1.58 8.58 -6.98
CA THR A 142 0.60 9.35 -6.19
C THR A 142 -0.64 8.49 -5.95
N LEU A 143 -0.83 8.08 -4.69
CA LEU A 143 -1.99 7.32 -4.24
C LEU A 143 -3.05 8.27 -3.66
N LYS A 144 -4.32 8.02 -3.97
CA LYS A 144 -5.47 8.80 -3.49
C LYS A 144 -6.45 7.88 -2.76
N PRO A 145 -6.31 7.71 -1.43
CA PRO A 145 -7.26 6.92 -0.66
C PRO A 145 -8.64 7.57 -0.64
N GLU A 146 -9.70 6.75 -0.61
CA GLU A 146 -11.06 7.27 -0.47
C GLU A 146 -11.41 7.54 1.00
N TYR A 147 -11.69 8.81 1.31
CA TYR A 147 -12.02 9.25 2.66
C TYR A 147 -13.53 9.12 2.93
N LYS A 148 -13.87 8.44 4.04
CA LYS A 148 -15.20 8.52 4.64
C LYS A 148 -15.09 9.37 5.90
N GLN A 149 -15.94 10.38 6.00
CA GLN A 149 -15.93 11.36 7.09
C GLN A 149 -16.11 10.66 8.46
N GLY A 150 -15.21 10.90 9.42
CA GLY A 150 -15.32 10.39 10.79
C GLY A 150 -14.52 9.11 11.10
N GLU A 151 -13.95 8.45 10.10
CA GLU A 151 -13.00 7.35 10.32
C GLU A 151 -11.59 7.94 10.25
N GLN A 152 -10.86 7.99 11.37
CA GLN A 152 -9.41 8.13 11.28
C GLN A 152 -8.91 6.85 10.57
N LYS A 153 -8.08 6.95 9.53
CA LYS A 153 -7.64 5.79 8.71
C LYS A 153 -6.13 5.75 8.65
N SER A 154 -5.54 4.80 9.35
CA SER A 154 -4.17 4.40 9.08
C SER A 154 -4.17 3.44 7.91
N TYR A 155 -3.09 3.41 7.16
CA TYR A 155 -2.93 2.56 6.00
C TYR A 155 -1.68 1.74 6.15
N LEU A 156 -1.80 0.44 5.87
CA LEU A 156 -0.66 -0.40 5.56
C LEU A 156 -0.28 -0.13 4.11
N ILE A 157 0.97 0.24 3.87
CA ILE A 157 1.52 0.49 2.54
C ILE A 157 2.67 -0.49 2.31
N ARG A 158 2.63 -1.22 1.20
CA ARG A 158 3.60 -2.26 0.86
C ARG A 158 4.12 -2.06 -0.56
N ALA A 159 5.43 -2.12 -0.73
CA ALA A 159 6.11 -2.07 -2.03
C ALA A 159 6.92 -3.35 -2.25
N MET A 160 6.91 -3.88 -3.47
CA MET A 160 7.67 -5.07 -3.85
C MET A 160 8.58 -4.82 -5.05
N PHE A 161 9.75 -5.46 -5.02
CA PHE A 161 10.85 -5.25 -5.95
C PHE A 161 11.43 -6.58 -6.40
N GLY A 162 11.05 -7.05 -7.58
CA GLY A 162 11.66 -8.19 -8.25
C GLY A 162 12.42 -7.76 -9.50
N TYR A 163 13.77 -7.77 -9.47
CA TYR A 163 14.59 -7.35 -10.61
C TYR A 163 14.52 -8.31 -11.80
N GLY A 164 14.73 -9.62 -11.57
CA GLY A 164 14.51 -10.65 -12.59
C GLY A 164 15.33 -10.51 -13.86
N ASN A 165 16.46 -9.81 -13.79
CA ASN A 165 17.36 -9.51 -14.90
C ASN A 165 16.64 -8.90 -16.12
N TYR A 166 15.65 -8.04 -15.88
CA TYR A 166 14.79 -7.49 -16.94
C TYR A 166 15.58 -6.72 -18.03
N ASP A 167 16.73 -6.15 -17.68
CA ASP A 167 17.59 -5.37 -18.58
C ASP A 167 18.83 -6.14 -19.09
N GLY A 168 18.95 -7.43 -18.75
CA GLY A 168 20.04 -8.29 -19.20
C GLY A 168 21.42 -8.00 -18.58
N LYS A 169 21.54 -7.09 -17.60
CA LYS A 169 22.84 -6.72 -16.99
C LYS A 169 23.31 -7.68 -15.90
N ASN A 170 22.42 -8.54 -15.42
CA ASN A 170 22.65 -9.49 -14.32
C ASN A 170 23.14 -8.82 -13.02
N HIS A 171 22.80 -7.55 -12.83
CA HIS A 171 23.21 -6.75 -11.69
C HIS A 171 22.06 -5.85 -11.26
N ALA A 172 21.35 -6.27 -10.21
CA ALA A 172 20.24 -5.50 -9.68
C ALA A 172 20.73 -4.15 -9.10
N PRO A 173 20.07 -3.03 -9.45
CA PRO A 173 20.43 -1.71 -8.96
C PRO A 173 20.03 -1.55 -7.49
N THR A 174 20.75 -0.65 -6.81
CA THR A 174 20.35 -0.13 -5.50
C THR A 174 19.74 1.26 -5.68
N PHE A 175 18.75 1.63 -4.87
CA PHE A 175 18.11 2.94 -4.90
C PHE A 175 17.32 3.17 -3.61
N ASP A 176 16.92 4.41 -3.34
CA ASP A 176 16.16 4.73 -2.14
C ASP A 176 14.67 4.81 -2.41
N LEU A 177 13.87 4.44 -1.41
CA LEU A 177 12.42 4.62 -1.39
C LEU A 177 12.06 5.66 -0.34
N TYR A 178 11.14 6.55 -0.68
CA TYR A 178 10.64 7.61 0.19
C TYR A 178 9.12 7.54 0.31
N LEU A 179 8.60 7.88 1.49
CA LEU A 179 7.20 8.19 1.72
C LEU A 179 7.05 9.72 1.83
N GLY A 180 6.50 10.33 0.79
CA GLY A 180 6.50 11.78 0.62
C GLY A 180 7.92 12.33 0.62
N VAL A 181 8.25 13.10 1.67
CA VAL A 181 9.57 13.73 1.88
C VAL A 181 10.48 12.94 2.82
N ASN A 182 10.02 11.80 3.32
CA ASN A 182 10.69 11.02 4.35
C ASN A 182 11.35 9.77 3.78
N TYR A 183 12.62 9.58 4.09
CA TYR A 183 13.34 8.35 3.71
C TYR A 183 12.66 7.14 4.35
N TRP A 184 12.37 6.13 3.54
CA TRP A 184 11.74 4.90 3.98
C TRP A 184 12.78 3.78 4.10
N ILE A 185 13.41 3.39 2.99
CA ILE A 185 14.37 2.27 2.95
C ILE A 185 15.27 2.35 1.71
N ASN A 186 16.48 1.82 1.82
CA ASN A 186 17.35 1.51 0.69
C ASN A 186 16.94 0.16 0.10
N VAL A 187 16.46 0.18 -1.14
CA VAL A 187 16.06 -1.00 -1.90
C VAL A 187 17.31 -1.64 -2.47
N ASN A 188 17.68 -2.79 -1.92
CA ASN A 188 18.80 -3.60 -2.37
C ASN A 188 18.34 -5.06 -2.48
N THR A 189 18.20 -5.56 -3.71
CA THR A 189 17.79 -6.93 -4.01
C THR A 189 18.86 -7.66 -4.81
N ALA A 190 18.87 -8.98 -4.76
CA ALA A 190 19.70 -9.81 -5.63
C ALA A 190 19.02 -10.05 -6.98
N THR A 191 19.80 -10.49 -7.97
CA THR A 191 19.28 -10.71 -9.32
C THR A 191 18.17 -11.77 -9.39
N ASN A 192 18.29 -12.81 -8.58
CA ASN A 192 17.40 -13.97 -8.51
C ASN A 192 16.49 -13.95 -7.26
N SER A 193 16.24 -12.79 -6.69
CA SER A 193 15.41 -12.61 -5.51
C SER A 193 14.48 -11.42 -5.67
N TYR A 194 13.50 -11.34 -4.78
CA TYR A 194 12.72 -10.13 -4.57
C TYR A 194 12.90 -9.65 -3.13
N ILE A 195 12.63 -8.36 -2.92
CA ILE A 195 12.44 -7.80 -1.58
C ILE A 195 11.09 -7.09 -1.52
N TRP A 196 10.57 -6.92 -0.32
CA TRP A 196 9.39 -6.12 -0.07
C TRP A 196 9.57 -5.36 1.25
N THR A 197 8.84 -4.27 1.38
CA THR A 197 8.84 -3.43 2.57
C THR A 197 7.41 -3.03 2.89
N GLU A 198 7.11 -2.83 4.16
CA GLU A 198 5.76 -2.48 4.63
C GLU A 198 5.83 -1.46 5.76
N ILE A 199 5.00 -0.44 5.67
CA ILE A 199 4.81 0.55 6.73
C ILE A 199 3.34 0.68 7.08
N ILE A 200 3.08 1.21 8.27
CA ILE A 200 1.78 1.70 8.67
C ILE A 200 1.87 3.19 8.88
N HIS A 201 1.08 3.94 8.12
CA HIS A 201 1.10 5.40 8.12
C HIS A 201 -0.31 5.98 8.25
N ALA A 202 -0.45 7.05 9.04
CA ALA A 202 -1.67 7.84 9.11
C ALA A 202 -1.42 9.17 8.36
N PRO A 203 -1.86 9.28 7.09
CA PRO A 203 -1.62 10.47 6.28
C PRO A 203 -2.35 11.68 6.82
N THR A 204 -1.71 12.85 6.72
CA THR A 204 -2.30 14.15 7.06
C THR A 204 -2.90 14.87 5.85
N THR A 205 -2.66 14.33 4.66
CA THR A 205 -3.11 14.84 3.35
C THR A 205 -4.08 13.85 2.69
N ASP A 206 -4.72 14.29 1.61
CA ASP A 206 -5.61 13.48 0.78
C ASP A 206 -4.88 12.51 -0.18
N THR A 207 -3.57 12.68 -0.28
CA THR A 207 -2.67 11.97 -1.17
C THR A 207 -1.51 11.39 -0.40
N ILE A 208 -1.00 10.25 -0.87
CA ILE A 208 0.20 9.60 -0.36
C ILE A 208 1.16 9.42 -1.52
N GLN A 209 2.36 9.98 -1.40
CA GLN A 209 3.40 9.84 -2.41
C GLN A 209 4.41 8.75 -2.01
N VAL A 210 4.73 7.86 -2.95
CA VAL A 210 5.79 6.87 -2.80
C VAL A 210 6.81 7.10 -3.91
N CYS A 211 8.00 7.54 -3.54
CA CYS A 211 9.01 8.01 -4.48
C CYS A 211 10.22 7.09 -4.52
N LEU A 212 10.63 6.70 -5.73
CA LEU A 212 11.87 6.00 -6.01
C LEU A 212 12.94 7.02 -6.37
N VAL A 213 14.08 6.95 -5.69
CA VAL A 213 15.16 7.91 -5.81
C VAL A 213 16.43 7.21 -6.27
N ASN A 214 16.95 7.62 -7.43
CA ASN A 214 18.20 7.13 -7.97
C ASN A 214 19.37 7.72 -7.15
N ILE A 215 20.28 6.83 -6.72
CA ILE A 215 21.51 7.18 -5.97
C ILE A 215 22.78 6.85 -6.77
N ASP A 216 22.65 6.83 -8.10
CA ASP A 216 23.71 6.56 -9.07
C ASP A 216 24.28 5.12 -9.05
N THR A 217 23.51 4.18 -8.52
CA THR A 217 23.84 2.74 -8.50
C THR A 217 23.03 1.89 -9.48
N GLY A 218 22.38 2.54 -10.44
CA GLY A 218 21.61 1.93 -11.52
C GLY A 218 20.16 2.41 -11.55
N THR A 219 19.31 1.73 -12.33
CA THR A 219 17.97 2.23 -12.67
C THR A 219 16.90 1.79 -11.66
N PRO A 220 16.26 2.71 -10.91
CA PRO A 220 15.19 2.35 -9.99
C PRO A 220 14.03 1.64 -10.68
N PHE A 221 13.37 0.72 -9.98
CA PHE A 221 12.23 -0.02 -10.50
C PHE A 221 11.26 -0.43 -9.39
N ILE A 222 10.05 -0.84 -9.74
CA ILE A 222 9.06 -1.38 -8.79
C ILE A 222 8.18 -2.41 -9.50
N SER A 223 7.81 -3.48 -8.79
CA SER A 223 6.96 -4.56 -9.30
C SER A 223 5.51 -4.42 -8.82
N SER A 224 5.30 -4.02 -7.58
CA SER A 224 3.94 -3.76 -7.08
C SER A 224 3.91 -2.72 -5.97
N LEU A 225 2.80 -1.99 -5.89
CA LEU A 225 2.50 -1.05 -4.81
C LEU A 225 1.08 -1.28 -4.28
N GLU A 226 0.98 -1.57 -2.99
CA GLU A 226 -0.26 -1.95 -2.33
C GLU A 226 -0.54 -1.01 -1.15
N LEU A 227 -1.79 -0.62 -1.00
CA LEU A 227 -2.30 0.15 0.14
C LEU A 227 -3.56 -0.53 0.67
N ARG A 228 -3.61 -0.71 1.99
CA ARG A 228 -4.69 -1.38 2.72
C ARG A 228 -5.21 -0.47 3.83
N PRO A 229 -6.52 -0.15 3.87
CA PRO A 229 -7.10 0.60 4.97
C PRO A 229 -7.07 -0.24 6.25
N LEU A 230 -6.65 0.38 7.35
CA LEU A 230 -6.67 -0.20 8.68
C LEU A 230 -7.64 0.55 9.59
N SER A 231 -8.16 -0.15 10.59
CA SER A 231 -8.83 0.50 11.71
C SER A 231 -7.80 1.27 12.55
N THR A 232 -8.07 2.52 12.88
CA THR A 232 -7.11 3.37 13.60
C THR A 232 -6.80 2.98 15.03
N SER A 233 -7.62 2.11 15.64
CA SER A 233 -7.42 1.71 17.02
C SER A 233 -6.42 0.56 17.20
N ILE A 234 -5.93 -0.09 16.12
CA ILE A 234 -5.20 -1.36 16.27
C ILE A 234 -3.69 -1.19 16.42
N TYR A 235 -3.09 -0.17 15.81
CA TYR A 235 -1.66 0.10 15.95
C TYR A 235 -1.43 1.50 16.54
N GLN A 236 -0.50 1.60 17.49
CA GLN A 236 -0.15 2.87 18.12
C GLN A 236 0.69 3.72 17.15
N ILE A 237 0.05 4.72 16.54
CA ILE A 237 0.70 5.67 15.63
C ILE A 237 0.55 7.06 16.26
N MET A 238 1.68 7.72 16.48
CA MET A 238 1.70 9.11 16.96
C MET A 238 1.59 10.08 15.78
N SER A 239 1.19 11.32 16.04
CA SER A 239 1.28 12.38 15.03
C SER A 239 2.71 12.49 14.51
N GLN A 240 2.88 12.72 13.20
CA GLN A 240 4.18 12.80 12.53
C GLN A 240 5.07 11.57 12.75
N SER A 241 4.47 10.38 12.71
CA SER A 241 5.20 9.12 12.80
C SER A 241 4.61 8.08 11.85
N TYR A 242 5.39 7.03 11.58
CA TYR A 242 4.89 5.81 10.97
C TYR A 242 5.60 4.60 11.60
N LEU A 243 5.00 3.43 11.42
CA LEU A 243 5.56 2.16 11.87
C LEU A 243 6.17 1.44 10.67
N HIS A 244 7.43 1.02 10.76
CA HIS A 244 8.09 0.19 9.76
C HIS A 244 8.12 -1.26 10.23
N LEU A 245 7.49 -2.16 9.47
CA LEU A 245 7.44 -3.57 9.83
C LEU A 245 8.85 -4.17 9.82
N LYS A 246 9.21 -4.87 10.91
CA LYS A 246 10.42 -5.69 10.99
C LYS A 246 10.10 -7.17 10.85
N GLY A 247 8.96 -7.60 11.37
CA GLY A 247 8.45 -8.93 11.11
C GLY A 247 7.06 -9.14 11.69
N ARG A 248 6.30 -10.04 11.06
CA ARG A 248 4.98 -10.49 11.49
C ARG A 248 4.96 -12.00 11.40
N PHE A 249 4.93 -12.68 12.54
CA PHE A 249 5.23 -14.10 12.62
C PHE A 249 4.06 -14.90 13.17
N ASP A 250 3.64 -15.91 12.42
CA ASP A 250 2.84 -17.03 12.90
C ASP A 250 3.80 -18.12 13.39
N VAL A 251 3.90 -18.27 14.70
CA VAL A 251 4.91 -19.14 15.33
C VAL A 251 4.41 -20.57 15.51
N GLY A 252 3.08 -20.75 15.55
CA GLY A 252 2.45 -22.07 15.56
C GLY A 252 2.25 -22.66 14.15
N GLY A 253 2.31 -21.82 13.12
CA GLY A 253 1.99 -22.16 11.75
C GLY A 253 2.81 -23.31 11.15
N PRO A 254 2.26 -23.97 10.12
CA PRO A 254 2.97 -25.03 9.41
C PRO A 254 4.18 -24.45 8.63
N VAL A 255 5.17 -25.31 8.34
CA VAL A 255 6.38 -24.95 7.58
C VAL A 255 6.04 -24.89 6.08
N VAL A 256 5.11 -24.01 5.71
CA VAL A 256 4.74 -23.74 4.32
C VAL A 256 4.56 -22.23 4.16
N ASN A 257 5.16 -21.69 3.10
CA ASN A 257 5.17 -20.26 2.77
C ASN A 257 3.81 -19.79 2.25
N PHE A 258 2.73 -19.98 3.01
CA PHE A 258 1.46 -19.37 2.64
C PHE A 258 1.35 -18.05 3.37
N TYR A 259 1.35 -16.97 2.60
CA TYR A 259 0.98 -15.67 3.11
C TYR A 259 -0.52 -15.70 3.34
N LYS A 260 -0.97 -15.46 4.57
CA LYS A 260 -2.40 -15.22 4.81
C LYS A 260 -2.76 -13.90 4.15
N ARG A 261 -3.33 -13.95 2.94
CA ARG A 261 -3.75 -12.78 2.17
C ARG A 261 -5.18 -12.39 2.51
N TYR A 262 -5.77 -11.51 1.71
CA TYR A 262 -7.10 -10.93 1.94
C TYR A 262 -8.22 -11.94 2.26
N LYS A 263 -8.19 -13.15 1.65
CA LYS A 263 -9.17 -14.22 1.95
C LYS A 263 -9.20 -14.63 3.42
N ASP A 264 -8.04 -14.61 4.08
CA ASP A 264 -7.87 -15.04 5.47
C ASP A 264 -7.70 -13.87 6.44
N ASP A 265 -7.05 -12.79 6.00
CA ASP A 265 -6.78 -11.57 6.75
C ASP A 265 -7.46 -10.38 6.08
N ILE A 266 -8.48 -9.82 6.73
CA ILE A 266 -9.26 -8.70 6.20
C ILE A 266 -8.43 -7.42 5.97
N TYR A 267 -7.24 -7.31 6.56
CA TYR A 267 -6.28 -6.22 6.36
C TYR A 267 -5.15 -6.59 5.37
N ASP A 268 -5.22 -7.77 4.76
CA ASP A 268 -4.21 -8.33 3.83
C ASP A 268 -2.78 -8.28 4.38
N ARG A 269 -2.63 -8.50 5.70
CA ARG A 269 -1.34 -8.57 6.38
C ARG A 269 -0.65 -9.90 6.09
N ARG A 270 0.63 -9.85 5.72
CA ARG A 270 1.43 -11.06 5.47
C ARG A 270 2.02 -11.59 6.78
N TRP A 271 1.73 -12.87 7.06
CA TRP A 271 2.25 -13.61 8.22
C TRP A 271 3.31 -14.60 7.76
N TYR A 272 4.45 -14.61 8.44
CA TYR A 272 5.58 -15.47 8.16
C TYR A 272 5.65 -16.60 9.18
N TRP A 273 5.88 -17.81 8.72
CA TRP A 273 6.22 -18.89 9.63
C TRP A 273 7.58 -18.60 10.29
N ARG A 274 7.75 -19.01 11.55
CA ARG A 274 9.05 -19.00 12.23
C ARG A 274 9.18 -20.19 13.17
N ASP A 275 10.25 -20.97 13.01
CA ASP A 275 10.69 -21.93 14.02
C ASP A 275 11.58 -21.20 15.01
N VAL A 276 11.34 -21.43 16.29
CA VAL A 276 12.21 -20.99 17.37
C VAL A 276 12.57 -22.23 18.18
N LYS A 277 13.84 -22.35 18.55
CA LYS A 277 14.30 -23.51 19.31
C LYS A 277 13.56 -23.60 20.65
N ASP A 278 13.27 -24.83 21.08
CA ASP A 278 12.61 -25.15 22.35
C ASP A 278 11.15 -24.66 22.46
N TRP A 279 10.54 -24.27 21.32
CA TRP A 279 9.12 -23.94 21.21
C TRP A 279 8.37 -25.12 20.59
N TYR A 280 7.37 -25.64 21.30
CA TYR A 280 6.64 -26.85 20.91
C TYR A 280 5.28 -26.49 20.31
N LYS A 281 5.04 -26.88 19.06
CA LYS A 281 3.81 -26.55 18.35
C LYS A 281 2.59 -27.30 18.91
N ILE A 282 1.48 -26.58 19.00
CA ILE A 282 0.15 -27.08 19.35
C ILE A 282 -0.87 -26.50 18.37
N ASN A 283 -1.94 -27.23 18.10
CA ASN A 283 -2.97 -26.82 17.17
C ASN A 283 -4.36 -27.24 17.63
N THR A 284 -5.37 -26.68 16.98
CA THR A 284 -6.77 -27.09 17.10
C THR A 284 -7.44 -27.07 15.74
N THR A 285 -8.46 -27.90 15.57
CA THR A 285 -9.32 -27.91 14.37
C THR A 285 -10.55 -27.02 14.53
N ILE A 286 -10.82 -26.54 15.76
CA ILE A 286 -11.97 -25.71 16.08
C ILE A 286 -11.64 -24.26 15.73
N ASP A 287 -12.55 -23.58 15.01
CA ASP A 287 -12.42 -22.15 14.77
C ASP A 287 -12.45 -21.38 16.09
N VAL A 288 -11.40 -20.60 16.34
CA VAL A 288 -11.32 -19.73 17.51
C VAL A 288 -12.46 -18.73 17.45
N ASN A 289 -13.29 -18.72 18.49
CA ASN A 289 -14.54 -17.99 18.51
C ASN A 289 -14.28 -16.48 18.46
N LYS A 290 -14.58 -15.87 17.32
CA LYS A 290 -14.48 -14.41 17.10
C LYS A 290 -15.61 -13.63 17.78
N SER A 291 -16.39 -14.24 18.69
CA SER A 291 -17.46 -13.57 19.43
C SER A 291 -16.97 -12.50 20.41
N GLY A 292 -15.65 -12.30 20.55
CA GLY A 292 -15.04 -11.20 21.30
C GLY A 292 -14.69 -10.01 20.40
N ASN A 293 -14.60 -8.81 20.99
CA ASN A 293 -14.11 -7.57 20.37
C ASN A 293 -12.62 -7.66 19.95
N ASP A 294 -12.21 -8.66 19.16
CA ASP A 294 -10.87 -8.70 18.56
C ASP A 294 -10.75 -7.60 17.52
N ILE A 295 -10.31 -6.43 17.97
CA ILE A 295 -10.11 -5.26 17.12
C ILE A 295 -9.01 -5.49 16.08
N TYR A 296 -8.02 -6.36 16.39
CA TYR A 296 -6.90 -6.69 15.51
C TYR A 296 -7.30 -7.65 14.39
N LYS A 297 -8.42 -8.36 14.55
CA LYS A 297 -9.01 -9.29 13.58
C LYS A 297 -7.94 -10.24 13.03
N VAL A 298 -7.18 -10.86 13.93
CA VAL A 298 -6.13 -11.80 13.54
C VAL A 298 -6.78 -12.98 12.78
N PRO A 299 -6.17 -13.47 11.68
CA PRO A 299 -6.75 -14.56 10.91
C PRO A 299 -7.01 -15.81 11.77
N ALA A 300 -8.12 -16.50 11.49
CA ALA A 300 -8.48 -17.71 12.25
C ALA A 300 -7.39 -18.79 12.14
N GLU A 301 -6.80 -18.91 10.95
CA GLU A 301 -5.72 -19.86 10.68
C GLU A 301 -4.47 -19.60 11.53
N VAL A 302 -4.16 -18.34 11.84
CA VAL A 302 -3.05 -17.96 12.73
C VAL A 302 -3.40 -18.26 14.19
N LEU A 303 -4.67 -18.05 14.58
CA LEU A 303 -5.13 -18.28 15.95
C LEU A 303 -5.36 -19.77 16.28
N LYS A 304 -5.54 -20.63 15.28
CA LYS A 304 -5.69 -22.09 15.45
C LYS A 304 -4.40 -22.79 15.86
N THR A 305 -3.26 -22.13 15.65
CA THR A 305 -1.95 -22.67 15.95
C THR A 305 -1.27 -21.82 17.02
N ALA A 306 -0.49 -22.47 17.87
CA ALA A 306 0.35 -21.81 18.86
C ALA A 306 1.61 -22.63 19.13
N VAL A 307 2.53 -22.02 19.85
CA VAL A 307 3.63 -22.72 20.51
C VAL A 307 3.43 -22.72 22.02
N GLN A 308 4.04 -23.66 22.71
CA GLN A 308 4.17 -23.69 24.16
C GLN A 308 5.61 -24.02 24.56
N SER A 309 6.00 -23.67 25.78
CA SER A 309 7.29 -24.10 26.32
C SER A 309 7.24 -25.58 26.76
N PHE A 310 8.41 -26.15 27.08
CA PHE A 310 8.52 -27.56 27.48
C PHE A 310 7.62 -27.94 28.66
N ASN A 311 7.53 -27.07 29.67
CA ASN A 311 6.59 -27.19 30.78
C ASN A 311 6.40 -25.83 31.48
N ARG A 312 5.55 -25.76 32.50
CA ARG A 312 5.24 -24.54 33.26
C ARG A 312 6.45 -23.80 33.86
N SER A 313 7.57 -24.46 34.07
CA SER A 313 8.79 -23.87 34.64
C SER A 313 9.72 -23.26 33.58
N TYR A 314 9.40 -23.42 32.29
CA TYR A 314 10.16 -22.86 31.18
C TYR A 314 9.40 -21.72 30.53
N ASP A 315 10.16 -20.70 30.14
CA ASP A 315 9.65 -19.53 29.44
C ASP A 315 9.67 -19.75 27.93
N LEU A 316 8.76 -19.10 27.21
CA LEU A 316 8.93 -18.84 25.79
C LEU A 316 9.82 -17.60 25.63
N TYR A 317 11.11 -17.84 25.42
CA TYR A 317 12.10 -16.79 25.21
C TYR A 317 12.35 -16.54 23.73
N TYR A 318 12.45 -15.27 23.34
CA TYR A 318 12.79 -14.85 21.99
C TYR A 318 13.75 -13.67 22.03
N ASP A 319 14.78 -13.70 21.17
CA ASP A 319 15.72 -12.60 20.96
C ASP A 319 15.83 -12.30 19.47
N TYR A 320 15.33 -11.13 19.06
CA TYR A 320 15.25 -10.77 17.65
C TYR A 320 16.62 -10.76 16.96
N GLU A 321 17.66 -10.28 17.63
CA GLU A 321 18.99 -10.13 17.02
C GLU A 321 19.65 -11.49 16.79
N ILE A 322 19.49 -12.40 17.75
CA ILE A 322 20.01 -13.78 17.67
C ILE A 322 19.29 -14.55 16.55
N GLU A 323 17.95 -14.47 16.52
CA GLU A 323 17.11 -15.23 15.59
C GLU A 323 17.22 -14.75 14.13
N TRP A 324 17.80 -13.57 13.90
CA TRP A 324 18.01 -13.00 12.57
C TRP A 324 19.46 -12.75 12.22
N ASN A 325 20.39 -12.96 13.16
CA ASN A 325 21.79 -12.57 13.02
C ASN A 325 21.94 -11.13 12.51
N VAL A 326 21.16 -10.20 13.08
CA VAL A 326 21.11 -8.79 12.69
C VAL A 326 21.17 -7.92 13.94
N LEU A 327 21.92 -6.83 13.88
CA LEU A 327 21.94 -5.84 14.95
C LEU A 327 20.87 -4.79 14.68
N LEU A 328 19.99 -4.59 15.66
CA LEU A 328 19.04 -3.49 15.63
C LEU A 328 19.77 -2.19 15.94
N ASP A 329 19.22 -1.09 15.43
CA ASP A 329 19.77 0.23 15.72
C ASP A 329 19.42 0.59 17.18
N LYS A 330 20.47 0.79 17.99
CA LYS A 330 20.37 1.12 19.42
C LYS A 330 19.57 2.39 19.73
N TYR A 331 19.37 3.27 18.75
CA TYR A 331 18.55 4.48 18.91
C TYR A 331 17.12 4.31 18.42
N SER A 332 16.86 3.27 17.63
CA SER A 332 15.54 2.96 17.14
C SER A 332 14.65 2.46 18.27
N ARG A 333 13.36 2.82 18.19
CA ARG A 333 12.33 2.40 19.13
C ARG A 333 11.38 1.41 18.47
N TYR A 334 10.83 0.48 19.25
CA TYR A 334 10.08 -0.67 18.74
C TYR A 334 8.78 -0.91 19.51
N TYR A 335 7.74 -1.30 18.78
CA TYR A 335 6.53 -1.87 19.33
C TYR A 335 6.48 -3.37 19.00
N VAL A 336 6.06 -4.16 19.99
CA VAL A 336 5.81 -5.58 19.84
C VAL A 336 4.35 -5.86 20.18
N TYR A 337 3.66 -6.55 19.27
CA TYR A 337 2.27 -6.96 19.44
C TYR A 337 2.25 -8.48 19.58
N PHE A 338 1.78 -8.99 20.70
CA PHE A 338 1.68 -10.41 21.01
C PHE A 338 0.23 -10.85 20.86
N HIS A 339 0.00 -11.91 20.10
CA HIS A 339 -1.34 -12.45 19.84
C HIS A 339 -1.48 -13.81 20.52
N PHE A 340 -2.55 -13.96 21.29
CA PHE A 340 -2.87 -15.15 22.05
C PHE A 340 -4.31 -15.60 21.79
N ALA A 341 -4.50 -16.91 21.76
CA ALA A 341 -5.78 -17.59 21.91
C ALA A 341 -5.52 -18.89 22.68
N GLU A 342 -6.24 -19.11 23.77
CA GLU A 342 -6.18 -20.40 24.48
C GLU A 342 -6.91 -21.46 23.65
N ILE A 343 -6.12 -22.30 22.97
CA ILE A 343 -6.61 -23.35 22.08
C ILE A 343 -6.66 -24.74 22.75
N GLN A 344 -6.08 -24.90 23.94
CA GLN A 344 -6.17 -26.14 24.71
C GLN A 344 -7.34 -26.05 25.70
N GLN A 345 -8.26 -27.01 25.61
CA GLN A 345 -9.35 -27.10 26.57
C GLN A 345 -8.81 -27.69 27.89
N LEU A 346 -8.53 -26.82 28.85
CA LEU A 346 -8.09 -27.24 30.19
C LEU A 346 -9.26 -27.84 30.98
N ALA A 347 -8.94 -28.73 31.93
CA ALA A 347 -9.95 -29.31 32.81
C ALA A 347 -10.67 -28.20 33.62
N PRO A 348 -11.95 -28.41 34.00
CA PRO A 348 -12.70 -27.40 34.74
C PRO A 348 -11.96 -26.89 35.98
N GLY A 349 -11.82 -25.57 36.09
CA GLY A 349 -11.12 -24.91 37.20
C GLY A 349 -9.64 -24.61 36.95
N LEU A 350 -8.99 -25.31 36.01
CA LEU A 350 -7.60 -25.04 35.62
C LEU A 350 -7.51 -23.82 34.71
N ARG A 351 -6.40 -23.07 34.82
CA ARG A 351 -6.21 -21.82 34.08
C ARG A 351 -4.78 -21.65 33.60
N ARG A 352 -4.62 -21.01 32.44
CA ARG A 352 -3.32 -20.53 31.97
C ARG A 352 -3.18 -19.06 32.31
N ILE A 353 -2.23 -18.74 33.17
CA ILE A 353 -1.95 -17.39 33.64
C ILE A 353 -0.52 -17.04 33.24
N ILE A 354 -0.37 -16.01 32.41
CA ILE A 354 0.92 -15.64 31.84
C ILE A 354 1.31 -14.22 32.22
N ASN A 355 2.62 -13.99 32.26
CA ASN A 355 3.21 -12.67 32.32
C ASN A 355 4.24 -12.51 31.19
N ILE A 356 4.44 -11.27 30.74
CA ILE A 356 5.27 -10.96 29.58
C ILE A 356 6.29 -9.90 29.99
N THR A 357 7.56 -10.19 29.75
CA THR A 357 8.63 -9.19 29.78
C THR A 357 9.10 -8.85 28.39
N LEU A 358 9.40 -7.58 28.16
CA LEU A 358 10.08 -7.07 26.99
C LEU A 358 11.30 -6.29 27.48
N ASN A 359 12.48 -6.67 27.01
CA ASN A 359 13.76 -6.10 27.43
C ASN A 359 13.93 -6.08 28.96
N ASP A 360 13.61 -7.22 29.58
CA ASP A 360 13.67 -7.45 31.02
C ASP A 360 12.67 -6.64 31.88
N GLU A 361 11.79 -5.86 31.25
CA GLU A 361 10.72 -5.11 31.93
C GLU A 361 9.34 -5.73 31.70
N ASN A 362 8.49 -5.77 32.73
CA ASN A 362 7.11 -6.24 32.57
C ASN A 362 6.29 -5.23 31.75
N ILE A 363 5.62 -5.69 30.69
CA ILE A 363 4.74 -4.82 29.89
C ILE A 363 3.31 -4.77 30.42
N LEU A 364 2.95 -5.74 31.27
CA LEU A 364 1.66 -5.85 31.93
C LEU A 364 1.75 -5.31 33.36
N SER A 365 0.70 -4.63 33.81
CA SER A 365 0.58 -4.24 35.23
C SER A 365 0.23 -5.43 36.11
N GLU A 366 -0.54 -6.38 35.57
CA GLU A 366 -0.95 -7.62 36.23
C GLU A 366 -0.89 -8.78 35.23
N PRO A 367 -0.58 -10.02 35.66
CA PRO A 367 -0.64 -11.19 34.79
C PRO A 367 -2.02 -11.37 34.16
N ILE A 368 -2.04 -11.92 32.95
CA ILE A 368 -3.29 -12.18 32.21
C ILE A 368 -3.67 -13.65 32.31
N THR A 369 -4.96 -13.91 32.56
CA THR A 369 -5.56 -15.23 32.40
C THR A 369 -6.09 -15.37 30.98
N LEU A 370 -5.64 -16.38 30.23
CA LEU A 370 -6.15 -16.63 28.88
C LEU A 370 -7.49 -17.37 28.97
N GLU A 371 -8.50 -16.84 28.29
CA GLU A 371 -9.83 -17.46 28.20
C GLU A 371 -9.89 -18.39 26.97
N TYR A 372 -10.43 -19.59 27.15
CA TYR A 372 -10.55 -20.58 26.09
C TYR A 372 -11.28 -20.01 24.87
N MET A 373 -10.66 -20.15 23.69
CA MET A 373 -11.17 -19.70 22.40
C MET A 373 -11.45 -18.19 22.28
N LYS A 374 -10.89 -17.36 23.17
CA LYS A 374 -11.03 -15.90 23.12
C LYS A 374 -9.70 -15.25 22.75
N PRO A 375 -9.60 -14.61 21.57
CA PRO A 375 -8.38 -13.92 21.15
C PRO A 375 -8.08 -12.72 22.05
N VAL A 376 -6.81 -12.51 22.36
CA VAL A 376 -6.31 -11.31 23.03
C VAL A 376 -4.99 -10.88 22.41
N THR A 377 -4.86 -9.57 22.18
CA THR A 377 -3.61 -8.96 21.72
C THR A 377 -3.08 -8.04 22.80
N ILE A 378 -1.78 -8.15 23.09
CA ILE A 378 -1.08 -7.36 24.10
C ILE A 378 0.08 -6.64 23.42
N SER A 379 0.27 -5.36 23.72
CA SER A 379 1.43 -4.60 23.24
C SER A 379 2.02 -3.73 24.34
N ASN A 380 3.29 -3.39 24.18
CA ASN A 380 3.94 -2.42 25.06
C ASN A 380 3.30 -1.03 24.88
N LYS A 381 3.03 -0.34 26.00
CA LYS A 381 2.45 1.02 25.98
C LYS A 381 3.41 2.07 25.40
N ASN A 382 4.70 1.94 25.72
CA ASN A 382 5.75 2.82 25.23
C ASN A 382 6.71 2.00 24.37
N ALA A 383 7.13 2.56 23.24
CA ALA A 383 8.09 1.91 22.36
C ALA A 383 9.42 1.63 23.10
N THR A 384 9.90 0.39 23.03
CA THR A 384 11.15 -0.02 23.67
C THR A 384 12.35 0.35 22.80
N GLN A 385 13.49 0.70 23.39
CA GLN A 385 14.64 1.19 22.64
C GLN A 385 15.71 0.11 22.43
N GLY A 386 16.24 0.04 21.21
CA GLY A 386 17.54 -0.55 20.88
C GLY A 386 17.61 -2.07 20.71
N PHE A 387 16.79 -2.85 21.42
CA PHE A 387 16.73 -4.31 21.26
C PHE A 387 15.29 -4.81 21.41
N VAL A 388 15.03 -6.02 20.94
CA VAL A 388 13.72 -6.68 21.06
C VAL A 388 13.94 -8.10 21.56
N ARG A 389 13.85 -8.26 22.88
CA ARG A 389 13.93 -9.55 23.57
C ARG A 389 12.72 -9.70 24.47
N PHE A 390 12.00 -10.80 24.35
CA PHE A 390 10.85 -11.04 25.22
C PHE A 390 10.90 -12.42 25.86
N SER A 391 10.28 -12.51 27.04
CA SER A 391 9.99 -13.77 27.70
C SER A 391 8.50 -13.80 28.06
N ILE A 392 7.84 -14.91 27.73
CA ILE A 392 6.47 -15.20 28.15
C ILE A 392 6.54 -16.37 29.12
N ARG A 393 6.12 -16.13 30.36
CA ARG A 393 6.24 -17.10 31.47
C ARG A 393 4.90 -17.41 32.08
N ALA A 394 4.73 -18.65 32.53
CA ALA A 394 3.61 -19.03 33.38
C ALA A 394 3.83 -18.47 34.80
N THR A 395 2.78 -17.96 35.44
CA THR A 395 2.86 -17.55 36.85
C THR A 395 2.85 -18.78 37.77
N ALA A 396 3.11 -18.57 39.07
CA ALA A 396 3.07 -19.64 40.07
C ALA A 396 1.67 -20.30 40.16
N GLU A 397 0.62 -19.52 39.90
CA GLU A 397 -0.79 -19.92 39.91
C GLU A 397 -1.26 -20.53 38.58
N SER A 398 -0.43 -20.55 37.54
CA SER A 398 -0.79 -21.16 36.26
C SER A 398 -0.71 -22.69 36.31
N ASP A 399 -1.72 -23.35 35.75
CA ASP A 399 -1.82 -24.80 35.65
C ASP A 399 -1.22 -25.35 34.35
N ALA A 400 -0.86 -24.47 33.42
CA ALA A 400 -0.37 -24.85 32.10
C ALA A 400 0.85 -24.00 31.68
N PRO A 401 1.70 -24.50 30.76
CA PRO A 401 2.84 -23.74 30.21
C PRO A 401 2.42 -22.41 29.56
N PRO A 402 3.28 -21.40 29.39
CA PRO A 402 2.97 -20.27 28.53
C PRO A 402 2.71 -20.71 27.09
N ILE A 403 1.85 -19.98 26.36
CA ILE A 403 1.61 -20.17 24.92
C ILE A 403 1.78 -18.86 24.15
N LEU A 404 2.01 -18.94 22.85
CA LEU A 404 2.01 -17.80 21.93
C LEU A 404 1.50 -18.25 20.56
N ASN A 405 0.55 -17.52 19.97
CA ASN A 405 0.07 -17.83 18.61
C ASN A 405 0.91 -17.13 17.57
N ALA A 406 1.11 -15.83 17.74
CA ALA A 406 1.79 -14.99 16.78
C ALA A 406 2.33 -13.70 17.42
N PHE A 407 3.26 -13.03 16.75
CA PHE A 407 3.71 -11.70 17.18
C PHE A 407 4.14 -10.82 16.01
N GLU A 408 4.07 -9.50 16.20
CA GLU A 408 4.52 -8.48 15.24
C GLU A 408 5.55 -7.57 15.89
N VAL A 409 6.57 -7.15 15.12
CA VAL A 409 7.60 -6.20 15.53
C VAL A 409 7.62 -5.05 14.54
N TYR A 410 7.44 -3.82 15.06
CA TYR A 410 7.51 -2.59 14.27
C TYR A 410 8.56 -1.67 14.84
N LYS A 411 9.38 -1.08 13.97
CA LYS A 411 10.20 0.10 14.29
C LYS A 411 9.31 1.33 14.22
N LEU A 412 9.31 2.13 15.28
CA LEU A 412 8.70 3.46 15.31
C LEU A 412 9.67 4.44 14.63
N VAL A 413 9.19 5.14 13.60
CA VAL A 413 9.90 6.24 12.96
C VAL A 413 9.26 7.55 13.40
N THR A 414 10.03 8.32 14.17
CA THR A 414 9.77 9.71 14.56
C THR A 414 10.88 10.57 13.98
N ASP A 415 10.71 11.89 13.92
CA ASP A 415 11.64 12.82 13.25
C ASP A 415 11.44 12.89 11.72
N LEU A 416 10.18 12.98 11.31
CA LEU A 416 9.80 13.19 9.92
C LEU A 416 10.08 14.64 9.50
N ASN A 417 10.56 14.81 8.27
CA ASN A 417 10.70 16.10 7.61
C ASN A 417 9.34 16.78 7.42
N SER A 418 9.33 18.11 7.51
CA SER A 418 8.17 18.92 7.15
C SER A 418 8.09 19.06 5.62
N PRO A 419 6.97 18.71 4.97
CA PRO A 419 6.79 18.92 3.54
C PRO A 419 6.63 20.41 3.21
N THR A 420 6.73 20.76 1.93
CA THR A 420 6.39 22.10 1.43
C THR A 420 4.97 22.47 1.85
N ASP A 421 4.73 23.76 2.15
CA ASP A 421 3.39 24.23 2.48
C ASP A 421 2.37 23.85 1.40
N ILE A 422 1.23 23.30 1.83
CA ILE A 422 0.25 22.72 0.92
C ILE A 422 -0.30 23.74 -0.07
N LYS A 423 -0.40 25.02 0.30
CA LYS A 423 -0.89 26.06 -0.63
C LYS A 423 0.10 26.29 -1.76
N ASP A 424 1.39 26.25 -1.45
CA ASP A 424 2.45 26.39 -2.45
C ASP A 424 2.50 25.16 -3.37
N VAL A 425 2.31 23.96 -2.82
CA VAL A 425 2.17 22.71 -3.59
C VAL A 425 0.97 22.78 -4.54
N ASP A 426 -0.21 23.17 -4.04
CA ASP A 426 -1.41 23.30 -4.85
C ASP A 426 -1.23 24.35 -5.96
N ALA A 427 -0.64 25.50 -5.63
CA ALA A 427 -0.36 26.57 -6.57
C ALA A 427 0.56 26.10 -7.71
N ILE A 428 1.70 25.47 -7.40
CA ILE A 428 2.65 25.04 -8.42
C ILE A 428 2.13 23.87 -9.27
N VAL A 429 1.35 22.95 -8.68
CA VAL A 429 0.67 21.88 -9.42
C VAL A 429 -0.40 22.44 -10.36
N ASN A 430 -1.12 23.48 -9.93
CA ASN A 430 -2.08 24.17 -10.80
C ASN A 430 -1.39 24.91 -11.94
N ILE A 431 -0.25 25.55 -11.69
CA ILE A 431 0.60 26.16 -12.73
C ILE A 431 1.09 25.10 -13.73
N LYS A 432 1.62 23.97 -13.23
CA LYS A 432 2.05 22.82 -14.06
C LYS A 432 0.92 22.38 -14.99
N ARG A 433 -0.30 22.20 -14.45
CA ARG A 433 -1.47 21.77 -15.21
C ARG A 433 -1.96 22.83 -16.21
N TYR A 434 -2.01 24.10 -15.81
CA TYR A 434 -2.52 25.20 -16.65
C TYR A 434 -1.72 25.34 -17.95
N TYR A 435 -0.38 25.23 -17.85
CA TYR A 435 0.51 25.35 -19.00
C TYR A 435 0.87 24.03 -19.66
N GLY A 436 0.49 22.88 -19.07
CA GLY A 436 0.93 21.56 -19.54
C GLY A 436 2.45 21.38 -19.44
N ILE A 437 3.08 21.89 -18.37
CA ILE A 437 4.52 21.78 -18.17
C ILE A 437 4.88 20.31 -17.88
N SER A 438 5.75 19.77 -18.72
CA SER A 438 6.29 18.42 -18.58
C SER A 438 7.79 18.49 -18.35
N ARG A 439 8.19 18.60 -17.07
CA ARG A 439 9.58 18.52 -16.62
C ARG A 439 9.75 17.27 -15.77
N ILE A 440 10.78 16.49 -16.04
CA ILE A 440 10.93 15.15 -15.45
C ILE A 440 11.20 15.18 -13.95
N ASP A 441 11.87 16.23 -13.49
CA ASP A 441 12.21 16.48 -12.09
C ASP A 441 11.08 17.16 -11.32
N TRP A 442 9.97 17.50 -11.97
CA TRP A 442 8.76 18.03 -11.33
C TRP A 442 7.86 16.90 -10.82
N GLN A 443 8.43 16.07 -9.94
CA GLN A 443 7.77 14.94 -9.29
C GLN A 443 8.00 14.95 -7.78
N GLY A 444 7.00 14.52 -7.01
CA GLY A 444 7.06 14.51 -5.55
C GLY A 444 6.82 15.90 -4.94
N ASP A 445 7.43 16.16 -3.80
CA ASP A 445 7.39 17.46 -3.13
C ASP A 445 8.33 18.47 -3.84
N PRO A 446 7.88 19.72 -4.07
CA PRO A 446 8.60 20.68 -4.90
C PRO A 446 9.88 21.26 -4.28
N CYS A 447 9.99 21.32 -2.94
CA CYS A 447 11.16 21.90 -2.27
C CYS A 447 11.98 20.88 -1.48
N VAL A 448 11.39 19.75 -1.08
CA VAL A 448 11.97 18.83 -0.09
C VAL A 448 12.06 17.40 -0.62
N PRO A 449 13.17 16.68 -0.35
CA PRO A 449 14.48 17.19 0.10
C PRO A 449 15.07 18.23 -0.85
N GLU A 450 15.90 19.15 -0.33
CA GLU A 450 16.54 20.23 -1.12
C GLU A 450 17.28 19.71 -2.36
N ILE A 451 17.95 18.55 -2.24
CA ILE A 451 18.66 17.90 -3.35
C ILE A 451 17.74 17.44 -4.50
N PHE A 452 16.43 17.33 -4.26
CA PHE A 452 15.41 16.96 -5.24
C PHE A 452 14.41 18.09 -5.51
N ARG A 453 14.74 19.32 -5.10
CA ARG A 453 13.94 20.51 -5.41
C ARG A 453 13.73 20.61 -6.91
N TRP A 454 12.52 20.94 -7.31
CA TRP A 454 12.16 21.08 -8.71
C TRP A 454 12.98 22.17 -9.40
N SER A 455 13.45 21.90 -10.61
CA SER A 455 14.19 22.89 -11.41
C SER A 455 13.39 24.16 -11.61
N GLY A 456 14.08 25.28 -11.48
CA GLY A 456 13.49 26.61 -11.57
C GLY A 456 12.82 27.09 -10.28
N LEU A 457 12.77 26.28 -9.22
CA LEU A 457 12.32 26.75 -7.90
C LEU A 457 13.50 27.14 -7.03
N ASP A 458 13.27 28.16 -6.19
CA ASP A 458 14.03 28.38 -4.97
C ASP A 458 13.04 28.45 -3.80
N CYS A 459 13.45 27.92 -2.65
CA CYS A 459 12.56 27.76 -1.51
C CYS A 459 13.20 28.28 -0.24
N SER A 460 12.38 28.81 0.67
CA SER A 460 12.78 28.99 2.06
C SER A 460 12.73 27.64 2.77
N TYR A 461 13.64 27.40 3.72
CA TYR A 461 13.74 26.15 4.46
C TYR A 461 13.43 26.34 5.95
N GLY A 462 12.78 25.34 6.53
CA GLY A 462 12.30 25.38 7.91
C GLY A 462 11.07 24.48 8.07
N ILE A 463 10.21 24.82 9.02
CA ILE A 463 8.89 24.18 9.15
C ILE A 463 8.03 24.69 8.00
N ASN A 464 7.48 23.78 7.20
CA ASN A 464 6.71 24.06 5.99
C ASN A 464 7.42 24.99 5.00
N PRO A 465 8.44 24.50 4.27
CA PRO A 465 9.13 25.25 3.22
C PRO A 465 8.18 25.97 2.27
N ARG A 466 8.57 27.18 1.84
CA ARG A 466 7.77 28.05 0.96
C ARG A 466 8.53 28.35 -0.32
N ILE A 467 7.83 28.40 -1.46
CA ILE A 467 8.41 28.77 -2.75
C ILE A 467 8.62 30.29 -2.76
N ILE A 468 9.88 30.71 -2.90
CA ILE A 468 10.28 32.13 -2.90
C ILE A 468 10.76 32.59 -4.28
N SER A 469 11.12 31.68 -5.17
CA SER A 469 11.46 31.99 -6.56
C SER A 469 10.86 30.97 -7.51
N LEU A 470 10.31 31.44 -8.62
CA LEU A 470 9.78 30.60 -9.70
C LEU A 470 10.33 31.08 -11.05
N ASN A 471 11.18 30.26 -11.66
CA ASN A 471 11.72 30.46 -12.99
C ASN A 471 11.03 29.53 -14.01
N LEU A 472 10.23 30.17 -14.84
CA LEU A 472 9.51 29.62 -15.98
C LEU A 472 10.00 30.21 -17.30
N SER A 473 11.17 30.86 -17.32
CA SER A 473 11.74 31.43 -18.53
C SER A 473 11.93 30.36 -19.61
N SER A 474 11.82 30.76 -20.88
CA SER A 474 12.07 29.87 -22.03
C SER A 474 11.27 28.54 -22.01
N SER A 475 10.13 28.49 -21.32
CA SER A 475 9.34 27.27 -21.11
C SER A 475 8.24 27.09 -22.15
N LYS A 476 8.28 27.87 -23.23
CA LYS A 476 7.30 27.85 -24.34
C LYS A 476 5.86 28.06 -23.86
N LEU A 477 5.68 28.81 -22.78
CA LEU A 477 4.38 29.09 -22.21
C LEU A 477 3.58 29.98 -23.17
N GLY A 478 2.28 29.73 -23.26
CA GLY A 478 1.34 30.56 -24.01
C GLY A 478 0.12 30.91 -23.17
N GLY A 479 -0.70 31.86 -23.64
CA GLY A 479 -1.86 32.34 -22.89
C GLY A 479 -1.50 33.41 -21.87
N GLN A 480 -2.36 33.59 -20.86
CA GLN A 480 -2.17 34.59 -19.80
C GLN A 480 -1.35 34.03 -18.65
N ILE A 481 -0.80 34.90 -17.81
CA ILE A 481 -0.18 34.48 -16.56
C ILE A 481 -1.25 33.81 -15.67
N ALA A 482 -1.01 32.55 -15.30
CA ALA A 482 -1.91 31.78 -14.45
C ALA A 482 -2.20 32.51 -13.12
N ALA A 483 -3.48 32.65 -12.78
CA ALA A 483 -3.88 33.30 -11.53
C ALA A 483 -3.33 32.59 -10.29
N SER A 484 -3.11 31.27 -10.33
CA SER A 484 -2.54 30.51 -9.22
C SER A 484 -1.10 30.91 -8.85
N VAL A 485 -0.42 31.73 -9.67
CA VAL A 485 0.85 32.34 -9.28
C VAL A 485 0.70 33.25 -8.06
N SER A 486 -0.45 33.93 -7.89
CA SER A 486 -0.69 34.78 -6.71
C SER A 486 -0.93 33.98 -5.43
N ASP A 487 -1.12 32.66 -5.51
CA ASP A 487 -1.27 31.81 -4.32
C ASP A 487 0.08 31.49 -3.66
N LEU A 488 1.20 31.72 -4.36
CA LEU A 488 2.57 31.61 -3.83
C LEU A 488 2.89 32.85 -2.97
N SER A 489 2.31 32.94 -1.77
CA SER A 489 2.31 34.20 -0.98
C SER A 489 3.68 34.72 -0.57
N GLU A 490 4.70 33.86 -0.50
CA GLU A 490 6.09 34.22 -0.15
C GLU A 490 6.97 34.48 -1.38
N LEU A 491 6.39 34.50 -2.58
CA LEU A 491 7.14 34.64 -3.82
C LEU A 491 7.84 36.01 -3.89
N GLN A 492 9.16 35.99 -4.07
CA GLN A 492 10.02 37.17 -4.16
C GLN A 492 10.46 37.44 -5.60
N SER A 493 10.61 36.38 -6.40
CA SER A 493 11.05 36.45 -7.79
C SER A 493 10.19 35.56 -8.68
N LEU A 494 9.63 36.14 -9.73
CA LEU A 494 8.98 35.42 -10.82
C LEU A 494 9.73 35.74 -12.10
N ASP A 495 10.16 34.72 -12.84
CA ASP A 495 10.74 34.90 -14.16
C ASP A 495 9.91 34.13 -15.18
N VAL A 496 9.19 34.86 -16.03
CA VAL A 496 8.38 34.32 -17.12
C VAL A 496 8.86 34.81 -18.49
N SER A 497 10.10 35.30 -18.57
CA SER A 497 10.72 35.82 -19.79
C SER A 497 10.85 34.76 -20.90
N ASP A 498 11.05 35.19 -22.14
CA ASP A 498 11.25 34.31 -23.29
C ASP A 498 10.14 33.26 -23.50
N ASN A 499 8.89 33.66 -23.22
CA ASN A 499 7.68 32.88 -23.48
C ASN A 499 6.77 33.58 -24.50
N SER A 500 5.73 32.88 -24.96
CA SER A 500 4.69 33.40 -25.85
C SER A 500 3.44 33.84 -25.07
N LEU A 501 3.64 34.40 -23.87
CA LEU A 501 2.56 34.90 -23.02
C LEU A 501 1.88 36.12 -23.65
N ASN A 502 0.59 36.27 -23.42
CA ASN A 502 -0.23 37.36 -23.93
C ASN A 502 -1.24 37.82 -22.87
N GLY A 503 -1.98 38.89 -23.17
CA GLY A 503 -2.95 39.48 -22.25
C GLY A 503 -2.29 40.37 -21.20
N PHE A 504 -3.06 40.67 -20.14
CA PHE A 504 -2.64 41.59 -19.09
C PHE A 504 -1.92 40.85 -17.97
N VAL A 505 -1.02 41.56 -17.28
CA VAL A 505 -0.47 41.13 -16.00
C VAL A 505 -1.63 41.04 -15.00
N PRO A 506 -1.89 39.88 -14.37
CA PRO A 506 -3.01 39.72 -13.44
C PRO A 506 -2.89 40.70 -12.27
N GLU A 507 -3.98 41.40 -11.96
CA GLU A 507 -4.03 42.32 -10.80
C GLU A 507 -3.75 41.58 -9.49
N SER A 508 -4.04 40.27 -9.42
CA SER A 508 -3.72 39.44 -8.25
C SER A 508 -2.23 39.36 -7.93
N LEU A 509 -1.33 39.60 -8.89
CA LEU A 509 0.11 39.69 -8.60
C LEU A 509 0.46 40.90 -7.74
N SER A 510 -0.36 41.95 -7.74
CA SER A 510 -0.18 43.10 -6.83
C SER A 510 -0.40 42.77 -5.36
N GLN A 511 -1.02 41.61 -5.07
CA GLN A 511 -1.26 41.12 -3.70
C GLN A 511 -0.04 40.40 -3.10
N LEU A 512 0.99 40.11 -3.91
CA LEU A 512 2.21 39.46 -3.45
C LEU A 512 3.14 40.48 -2.76
N GLU A 513 3.02 40.61 -1.45
CA GLU A 513 3.75 41.60 -0.64
C GLU A 513 5.27 41.52 -0.76
N TYR A 514 5.80 40.33 -1.05
CA TYR A 514 7.22 40.05 -1.14
C TYR A 514 7.79 40.08 -2.55
N LEU A 515 6.96 40.18 -3.60
CA LEU A 515 7.44 40.17 -4.97
C LEU A 515 8.29 41.41 -5.26
N ARG A 516 9.52 41.21 -5.72
CA ARG A 516 10.49 42.27 -6.06
C ARG A 516 10.98 42.20 -7.50
N ILE A 517 10.96 41.01 -8.10
CA ILE A 517 11.43 40.76 -9.47
C ILE A 517 10.31 40.04 -10.24
N LEU A 518 9.97 40.57 -11.42
CA LEU A 518 8.96 40.06 -12.35
C LEU A 518 9.49 40.04 -13.78
#